data_AF-A0A3N4ZBJ2-F1
#
_entry.id   AF-A0A3N4ZBJ2-F1
#
_cell.length_a   1.000
_cell.length_b   1.000
_cell.length_c   1.000
_cell.angle_alpha   90.00
_cell.angle_beta   90.00
_cell.angle_gamma   90.00
#
_symmetry.space_group_name_H-M   'P 1'
#
loop_
_entity.id
_entity.type
_entity.pdbx_description
1 polymer ?
#
loop_
_entity_poly.entity_id
_entity_poly.type
_entity_poly.pdbx_seq_one_letter_code
_entity_poly.pdbx_strand_id
1 'polypeptide(L)'
;MSGKLRRVNHVLRTTIGATAIAATLALTGCVKLDADVALHGDDTFSGDVVIAFSDEILQQMDVPPEEFLAGMTEGSVDASEYETTPYAEDGYSGFTATFEDTPLRDLENTLDITVEREDDEFVVEGEIVEEGELDEVGDSGVPELDAMFEAMRYEVAITFPGPVSYTNGELDGTTVTWESTGGAPLAVEARASALTQEELDEIARAEAEAKAAAEREALIRNLTIGVGAALGAAVLVVVGILLGRRAGRRNSAAGTAAAAAPADAASDDDAASDDDATPGADDEGGTSGPADTPSPAGTPTPTPTGTATASGTTSPADSSGTGSAADTASSSSTSD
;
A
#
# COMPACT_ATOMS: atom_id res chain seq x y z
N MET A 1 -8.85 -28.76 39.59
CA MET A 1 -8.81 -30.21 39.33
C MET A 1 -9.93 -30.51 38.35
N SER A 2 -9.66 -30.38 37.06
CA SER A 2 -9.18 -31.46 36.19
C SER A 2 -10.30 -32.35 35.66
N GLY A 3 -10.79 -32.00 34.46
CA GLY A 3 -10.68 -32.90 33.33
C GLY A 3 -11.95 -33.60 32.82
N LYS A 4 -12.18 -33.40 31.50
CA LYS A 4 -12.38 -34.45 30.47
C LYS A 4 -13.74 -35.22 30.53
N LEU A 5 -14.56 -35.44 29.49
CA LEU A 5 -14.38 -35.62 28.03
C LEU A 5 -15.76 -35.63 27.31
N ARG A 6 -15.80 -35.00 26.13
CA ARG A 6 -16.19 -35.55 24.79
C ARG A 6 -17.65 -35.86 24.40
N ARG A 7 -17.93 -35.39 23.16
CA ARG A 7 -18.79 -35.93 22.09
C ARG A 7 -20.29 -35.87 22.42
N VAL A 8 -21.16 -35.34 21.58
CA VAL A 8 -21.49 -35.78 20.22
C VAL A 8 -22.18 -34.62 19.50
N ASN A 9 -21.65 -34.13 18.39
CA ASN A 9 -22.45 -33.31 17.46
C ASN A 9 -22.02 -33.63 16.04
N HIS A 10 -22.33 -34.86 15.61
CA HIS A 10 -21.99 -35.33 14.27
C HIS A 10 -23.06 -36.30 13.76
N VAL A 11 -24.33 -35.91 13.83
CA VAL A 11 -25.40 -36.58 13.10
C VAL A 11 -26.51 -35.55 12.87
N LEU A 12 -26.50 -34.83 11.75
CA LEU A 12 -27.68 -34.38 11.00
C LEU A 12 -27.21 -33.39 9.94
N ARG A 13 -27.15 -33.84 8.68
CA ARG A 13 -27.48 -33.11 7.43
C ARG A 13 -26.75 -33.76 6.24
N THR A 14 -27.06 -35.04 6.03
CA THR A 14 -26.67 -35.81 4.84
C THR A 14 -27.98 -36.25 4.21
N THR A 15 -28.49 -35.51 3.20
CA THR A 15 -29.54 -35.90 2.22
C THR A 15 -30.04 -34.70 1.39
N ILE A 16 -29.16 -34.01 0.67
CA ILE A 16 -29.50 -33.24 -0.54
C ILE A 16 -28.37 -33.51 -1.54
N GLY A 17 -28.50 -34.60 -2.29
CA GLY A 17 -27.47 -35.11 -3.19
C GLY A 17 -28.05 -35.38 -4.57
N ALA A 18 -27.20 -35.12 -5.57
CA ALA A 18 -27.23 -35.64 -6.95
C ALA A 18 -27.81 -34.80 -8.09
N THR A 19 -28.21 -33.53 -7.91
CA THR A 19 -28.53 -32.63 -9.06
C THR A 19 -27.78 -31.30 -9.05
N ALA A 20 -27.14 -30.93 -7.94
CA ALA A 20 -26.28 -29.73 -7.87
C ALA A 20 -24.83 -29.97 -8.33
N ILE A 21 -24.37 -31.23 -8.40
CA ILE A 21 -22.94 -31.57 -8.63
C ILE A 21 -22.54 -31.38 -10.11
N ALA A 22 -23.48 -31.55 -11.05
CA ALA A 22 -23.20 -31.30 -12.46
C ALA A 22 -23.15 -29.80 -12.83
N ALA A 23 -23.72 -28.93 -11.99
CA ALA A 23 -23.70 -27.48 -12.19
C ALA A 23 -22.50 -26.80 -11.52
N THR A 24 -21.80 -27.47 -10.59
CA THR A 24 -20.56 -26.95 -9.99
C THR A 24 -19.35 -27.15 -10.91
N LEU A 25 -19.34 -28.19 -11.76
CA LEU A 25 -18.25 -28.48 -12.70
C LEU A 25 -18.14 -27.47 -13.86
N ALA A 26 -19.20 -26.75 -14.18
CA ALA A 26 -19.15 -25.66 -15.17
C ALA A 26 -18.59 -24.35 -14.58
N LEU A 27 -18.40 -24.27 -13.26
CA LEU A 27 -17.77 -23.13 -12.57
C LEU A 27 -16.30 -23.37 -12.24
N THR A 28 -15.83 -24.62 -12.34
CA THR A 28 -14.44 -24.98 -12.10
C THR A 28 -13.69 -24.75 -13.41
N GLY A 29 -13.01 -23.62 -13.51
CA GLY A 29 -12.18 -23.31 -14.66
C GLY A 29 -11.24 -24.45 -15.05
N CYS A 30 -10.93 -24.63 -16.34
CA CYS A 30 -10.04 -25.71 -16.80
C CYS A 30 -8.60 -25.54 -16.28
N VAL A 31 -8.23 -24.30 -15.99
CA VAL A 31 -6.95 -23.89 -15.41
C VAL A 31 -7.22 -23.12 -14.13
N LYS A 32 -6.37 -23.36 -13.13
CA LYS A 32 -6.39 -22.75 -11.81
C LYS A 32 -5.03 -22.10 -11.56
N LEU A 33 -5.07 -20.80 -11.31
CA LEU A 33 -3.94 -20.03 -10.79
C LEU A 33 -4.36 -19.46 -9.43
N ASP A 34 -3.76 -19.99 -8.37
CA ASP A 34 -3.93 -19.46 -7.02
C ASP A 34 -2.60 -18.92 -6.53
N ALA A 35 -2.58 -17.70 -6.02
CA ALA A 35 -1.42 -17.11 -5.37
C ALA A 35 -1.79 -16.72 -3.94
N ASP A 36 -1.12 -17.29 -2.94
CA ASP A 36 -1.21 -16.88 -1.54
C ASP A 36 0.16 -16.35 -1.11
N VAL A 37 0.25 -15.03 -0.95
CA VAL A 37 1.51 -14.33 -0.73
C VAL A 37 1.40 -13.43 0.49
N ALA A 38 2.43 -13.42 1.33
CA ALA A 38 2.60 -12.50 2.44
C ALA A 38 3.75 -11.53 2.15
N LEU A 39 3.48 -10.23 2.26
CA LEU A 39 4.49 -9.18 2.14
C LEU A 39 5.10 -8.90 3.53
N HIS A 40 6.39 -8.60 3.54
CA HIS A 40 7.15 -8.30 4.75
C HIS A 40 7.70 -6.88 4.72
N GLY A 41 7.92 -6.29 5.90
CA GLY A 41 8.37 -4.90 6.04
C GLY A 41 9.79 -4.62 5.56
N ASP A 42 10.56 -5.66 5.20
CA ASP A 42 11.93 -5.60 4.67
C ASP A 42 12.00 -5.71 3.13
N ASP A 43 10.91 -5.39 2.43
CA ASP A 43 10.79 -5.43 0.96
C ASP A 43 10.98 -6.83 0.37
N THR A 44 10.46 -7.83 1.09
CA THR A 44 10.42 -9.24 0.67
C THR A 44 9.00 -9.79 0.73
N PHE A 45 8.79 -10.95 0.09
CA PHE A 45 7.56 -11.73 0.18
C PHE A 45 7.86 -13.21 0.40
N SER A 46 6.91 -13.92 0.98
CA SER A 46 6.89 -15.38 1.06
C SER A 46 5.50 -15.87 0.70
N GLY A 47 5.39 -17.06 0.11
CA GLY A 47 4.08 -17.57 -0.28
C GLY A 47 4.14 -18.75 -1.22
N ASP A 48 2.96 -19.19 -1.63
CA ASP A 48 2.78 -20.31 -2.54
C ASP A 48 1.98 -19.84 -3.77
N VAL A 49 2.46 -20.21 -4.96
CA VAL A 49 1.75 -20.02 -6.22
C VAL A 49 1.44 -21.40 -6.79
N VAL A 50 0.17 -21.71 -6.96
CA VAL A 50 -0.34 -22.96 -7.52
C VAL A 50 -0.77 -22.73 -8.95
N ILE A 51 -0.19 -23.50 -9.86
CA ILE A 51 -0.62 -23.57 -11.27
C ILE A 51 -1.07 -25.00 -11.53
N ALA A 52 -2.37 -25.17 -11.80
CA ALA A 52 -2.96 -26.49 -11.94
C ALA A 52 -4.03 -26.57 -13.04
N PHE A 53 -4.19 -27.77 -13.59
CA PHE A 53 -5.09 -28.07 -14.70
C PHE A 53 -6.09 -29.13 -14.26
N SER A 54 -7.33 -29.01 -14.71
CA SER A 54 -8.34 -30.02 -14.39
C SER A 54 -7.94 -31.41 -14.93
N ASP A 55 -8.17 -32.46 -14.15
CA ASP A 55 -7.88 -33.83 -14.59
C ASP A 55 -8.69 -34.21 -15.85
N GLU A 56 -9.83 -33.57 -16.05
CA GLU A 56 -10.70 -33.75 -17.22
C GLU A 56 -10.07 -33.20 -18.51
N ILE A 57 -9.39 -32.03 -18.46
CA ILE A 57 -8.70 -31.50 -19.64
C ILE A 57 -7.47 -32.34 -19.98
N LEU A 58 -6.71 -32.77 -18.97
CA LEU A 58 -5.53 -33.63 -19.17
C LEU A 58 -5.91 -34.97 -19.80
N GLN A 59 -7.03 -35.57 -19.37
CA GLN A 59 -7.58 -36.78 -19.98
C GLN A 59 -8.04 -36.57 -21.43
N GLN A 60 -8.60 -35.41 -21.76
CA GLN A 60 -9.00 -35.10 -23.14
C GLN A 60 -7.80 -34.96 -24.08
N MET A 61 -6.69 -34.42 -23.57
CA MET A 61 -5.44 -34.28 -24.32
C MET A 61 -4.70 -35.62 -24.50
N ASP A 62 -5.13 -36.70 -23.82
CA ASP A 62 -4.46 -38.02 -23.78
C ASP A 62 -2.99 -37.93 -23.30
N VAL A 63 -2.66 -36.89 -22.51
CA VAL A 63 -1.34 -36.68 -21.93
C VAL A 63 -1.38 -37.03 -20.44
N PRO A 64 -0.49 -37.88 -19.92
CA PRO A 64 -0.42 -38.12 -18.49
C PRO A 64 -0.02 -36.83 -17.76
N PRO A 65 -0.68 -36.49 -16.64
CA PRO A 65 -0.42 -35.26 -15.90
C PRO A 65 1.07 -35.04 -15.60
N GLU A 66 1.79 -36.12 -15.26
CA GLU A 66 3.20 -36.04 -14.91
C GLU A 66 4.09 -35.64 -16.09
N GLU A 67 3.73 -36.05 -17.31
CA GLU A 67 4.47 -35.69 -18.54
C GLU A 67 4.15 -34.26 -18.96
N PHE A 68 2.89 -33.84 -18.82
CA PHE A 68 2.48 -32.46 -19.08
C PHE A 68 3.16 -31.47 -18.11
N LEU A 69 3.17 -31.81 -16.82
CA LEU A 69 3.79 -31.00 -15.78
C LEU A 69 5.31 -30.92 -15.95
N ALA A 70 5.98 -32.05 -16.26
CA ALA A 70 7.41 -32.05 -16.56
C ALA A 70 7.73 -31.08 -17.71
N GLY A 71 6.95 -31.12 -18.79
CA GLY A 71 7.11 -30.23 -19.94
C GLY A 71 6.95 -28.74 -19.61
N MET A 72 6.02 -28.36 -18.73
CA MET A 72 5.91 -26.97 -18.26
C MET A 72 7.06 -26.57 -17.34
N THR A 73 7.40 -27.40 -16.33
CA THR A 73 8.48 -27.06 -15.40
C THR A 73 9.85 -26.93 -16.07
N GLU A 74 10.08 -27.62 -17.19
CA GLU A 74 11.30 -27.44 -17.99
C GLU A 74 11.29 -26.18 -18.88
N GLY A 75 10.13 -25.55 -19.09
CA GLY A 75 9.94 -24.47 -20.07
C GLY A 75 9.43 -23.12 -19.55
N SER A 76 8.69 -23.07 -18.44
CA SER A 76 7.94 -21.86 -18.03
C SER A 76 8.38 -21.26 -16.69
N VAL A 77 9.15 -21.99 -15.89
CA VAL A 77 9.62 -21.53 -14.59
C VAL A 77 11.08 -21.94 -14.51
N ASP A 78 11.98 -21.00 -14.24
CA ASP A 78 13.39 -21.32 -14.01
C ASP A 78 13.45 -22.00 -12.64
N ALA A 79 13.06 -23.28 -12.60
CA ALA A 79 12.91 -24.10 -11.38
C ALA A 79 14.21 -24.25 -10.58
N SER A 80 15.29 -23.62 -11.05
CA SER A 80 16.53 -23.41 -10.33
C SER A 80 16.46 -22.31 -9.25
N GLU A 81 15.48 -21.41 -9.33
CA GLU A 81 15.36 -20.23 -8.46
C GLU A 81 14.36 -20.42 -7.29
N TYR A 82 13.42 -21.37 -7.37
CA TYR A 82 12.38 -21.60 -6.35
C TYR A 82 12.05 -23.08 -6.18
N GLU A 83 11.57 -23.45 -4.98
CA GLU A 83 11.16 -24.84 -4.69
C GLU A 83 9.81 -25.13 -5.37
N THR A 84 9.78 -26.17 -6.21
CA THR A 84 8.56 -26.61 -6.88
C THR A 84 8.16 -28.01 -6.41
N THR A 85 6.90 -28.18 -6.02
CA THR A 85 6.34 -29.48 -5.59
C THR A 85 5.11 -29.87 -6.42
N PRO A 86 4.84 -31.17 -6.62
CA PRO A 86 3.63 -31.61 -7.32
C PRO A 86 2.36 -31.25 -6.55
N TYR A 87 1.35 -30.73 -7.25
CA TYR A 87 0.03 -30.41 -6.72
C TYR A 87 -1.01 -31.38 -7.31
N ALA A 88 -1.89 -31.93 -6.47
CA ALA A 88 -2.94 -32.86 -6.90
C ALA A 88 -4.14 -32.82 -5.92
N GLU A 89 -5.02 -31.84 -6.09
CA GLU A 89 -6.16 -31.61 -5.19
C GLU A 89 -7.41 -31.16 -5.97
N ASP A 90 -8.60 -31.45 -5.44
CA ASP A 90 -9.90 -31.02 -5.99
C ASP A 90 -10.16 -31.33 -7.48
N GLY A 91 -9.52 -32.37 -8.02
CA GLY A 91 -9.63 -32.75 -9.43
C GLY A 91 -8.75 -31.90 -10.34
N TYR A 92 -7.74 -31.24 -9.78
CA TYR A 92 -6.69 -30.53 -10.48
C TYR A 92 -5.34 -31.20 -10.23
N SER A 93 -4.52 -31.25 -11.27
CA SER A 93 -3.13 -31.71 -11.23
C SER A 93 -2.22 -30.60 -11.73
N GLY A 94 -1.16 -30.30 -10.99
CA GLY A 94 -0.40 -29.06 -11.11
C GLY A 94 0.95 -29.10 -10.42
N PHE A 95 1.50 -27.93 -10.18
CA PHE A 95 2.60 -27.73 -9.28
C PHE A 95 2.37 -26.51 -8.38
N THR A 96 3.03 -26.53 -7.22
CA THR A 96 3.12 -25.40 -6.30
C THR A 96 4.55 -24.89 -6.31
N ALA A 97 4.73 -23.61 -6.60
CA ALA A 97 5.98 -22.90 -6.43
C ALA A 97 5.96 -22.18 -5.07
N THR A 98 6.93 -22.49 -4.21
CA THR A 98 7.06 -21.88 -2.88
C THR A 98 8.19 -20.86 -2.88
N PHE A 99 7.89 -19.68 -2.35
CA PHE A 99 8.79 -18.54 -2.23
C PHE A 99 9.04 -18.25 -0.76
N GLU A 100 10.31 -18.07 -0.38
CA GLU A 100 10.72 -17.71 0.98
C GLU A 100 11.61 -16.46 0.93
N ASP A 101 11.23 -15.41 1.65
CA ASP A 101 12.00 -14.16 1.83
C ASP A 101 12.55 -13.60 0.51
N THR A 102 11.74 -13.69 -0.54
CA THR A 102 12.10 -13.34 -1.91
C THR A 102 11.89 -11.84 -2.15
N PRO A 103 12.79 -11.12 -2.85
CA PRO A 103 12.61 -9.70 -3.14
C PRO A 103 11.31 -9.38 -3.91
N LEU A 104 10.62 -8.28 -3.56
CA LEU A 104 9.35 -7.89 -4.18
C LEU A 104 9.41 -7.75 -5.71
N ARG A 105 10.54 -7.33 -6.29
CA ARG A 105 10.75 -7.25 -7.75
C ARG A 105 10.56 -8.60 -8.47
N ASP A 106 10.73 -9.71 -7.78
CA ASP A 106 10.61 -11.03 -8.38
C ASP A 106 9.12 -11.46 -8.42
N LEU A 107 8.27 -10.86 -7.57
CA LEU A 107 6.82 -10.99 -7.61
C LEU A 107 6.23 -10.39 -8.89
N GLU A 108 6.79 -9.26 -9.35
CA GLU A 108 6.36 -8.60 -10.60
C GLU A 108 6.52 -9.52 -11.80
N ASN A 109 7.62 -10.28 -11.86
CA ASN A 109 7.86 -11.25 -12.93
C ASN A 109 7.01 -12.52 -12.80
N THR A 110 6.38 -12.75 -11.63
CA THR A 110 5.64 -13.97 -11.33
C THR A 110 4.13 -13.82 -11.54
N LEU A 111 3.58 -12.65 -11.19
CA LEU A 111 2.12 -12.41 -11.18
C LEU A 111 1.69 -11.20 -12.05
N ASP A 112 2.62 -10.56 -12.76
CA ASP A 112 2.35 -9.35 -13.56
C ASP A 112 1.72 -8.20 -12.75
N ILE A 113 2.05 -8.13 -11.45
CA ILE A 113 1.62 -7.06 -10.53
C ILE A 113 2.82 -6.25 -10.07
N THR A 114 2.66 -4.94 -9.96
CA THR A 114 3.68 -4.06 -9.38
C THR A 114 3.42 -3.88 -7.89
N VAL A 115 4.48 -4.03 -7.09
CA VAL A 115 4.44 -3.78 -5.64
C VAL A 115 5.56 -2.81 -5.28
N GLU A 116 5.19 -1.57 -4.98
CA GLU A 116 6.12 -0.52 -4.58
C GLU A 116 5.94 -0.14 -3.11
N ARG A 117 7.03 0.25 -2.46
CA ARG A 117 7.02 0.82 -1.11
C ARG A 117 7.13 2.34 -1.19
N GLU A 118 6.07 3.03 -0.80
CA GLU A 118 6.02 4.48 -0.62
C GLU A 118 6.08 4.82 0.88
N ASP A 119 7.24 5.28 1.35
CA ASP A 119 7.49 5.56 2.77
C ASP A 119 7.22 4.36 3.68
N ASP A 120 6.08 4.30 4.39
CA ASP A 120 5.66 3.19 5.27
C ASP A 120 4.37 2.51 4.78
N GLU A 121 4.09 2.63 3.48
CA GLU A 121 2.93 2.05 2.79
C GLU A 121 3.39 1.21 1.59
N PHE A 122 2.77 0.05 1.40
CA PHE A 122 2.82 -0.72 0.16
C PHE A 122 1.71 -0.26 -0.76
N VAL A 123 2.06 -0.03 -2.02
CA VAL A 123 1.13 0.25 -3.12
C VAL A 123 1.22 -0.92 -4.09
N VAL A 124 0.11 -1.66 -4.18
CA VAL A 124 -0.06 -2.78 -5.10
C VAL A 124 -0.97 -2.32 -6.22
N GLU A 125 -0.46 -2.37 -7.44
CA GLU A 125 -1.20 -2.04 -8.65
C GLU A 125 -0.84 -3.04 -9.74
N GLY A 126 -1.83 -3.58 -10.41
CA GLY A 126 -1.63 -4.51 -11.50
C GLY A 126 -2.93 -4.79 -12.21
N GLU A 127 -2.84 -5.17 -13.46
CA GLU A 127 -3.95 -5.75 -14.16
C GLU A 127 -3.42 -7.07 -14.73
N ILE A 128 -3.94 -8.16 -14.19
CA ILE A 128 -3.70 -9.48 -14.75
C ILE A 128 -4.65 -9.55 -15.96
N VAL A 129 -4.23 -8.89 -17.04
CA VAL A 129 -4.86 -8.85 -18.37
C VAL A 129 -4.13 -9.82 -19.28
N GLU A 130 -4.90 -10.57 -20.08
CA GLU A 130 -4.39 -11.30 -21.25
C GLU A 130 -4.14 -10.39 -22.47
N GLU A 131 -4.13 -9.06 -22.35
CA GLU A 131 -3.95 -8.15 -23.49
C GLU A 131 -2.46 -7.96 -23.83
N GLY A 132 -1.77 -9.02 -24.28
CA GLY A 132 -0.45 -8.82 -24.88
C GLY A 132 0.36 -10.07 -25.27
N GLU A 133 0.36 -11.13 -24.45
CA GLU A 133 1.23 -12.29 -24.70
C GLU A 133 0.49 -13.51 -25.27
N LEU A 134 -0.85 -13.47 -25.28
CA LEU A 134 -1.67 -14.52 -25.89
C LEU A 134 -2.11 -14.25 -27.33
N ASP A 135 -1.81 -13.11 -27.96
CA ASP A 135 -1.90 -13.06 -29.43
C ASP A 135 -0.93 -14.08 -30.09
N GLU A 136 0.09 -14.57 -29.35
CA GLU A 136 0.97 -15.69 -29.77
C GLU A 136 0.61 -17.06 -29.14
N VAL A 137 -0.16 -17.11 -28.04
CA VAL A 137 -0.43 -18.35 -27.28
C VAL A 137 -1.94 -18.67 -27.13
N GLY A 138 -2.82 -17.69 -27.13
CA GLY A 138 -4.29 -17.78 -27.22
C GLY A 138 -4.86 -17.56 -28.64
N ASP A 139 -4.04 -17.20 -29.62
CA ASP A 139 -4.19 -17.66 -31.02
C ASP A 139 -3.15 -18.75 -31.26
N SER A 140 -3.18 -19.80 -30.43
CA SER A 140 -2.39 -21.02 -30.65
C SER A 140 -2.70 -21.67 -32.01
N GLY A 141 -3.76 -21.22 -32.70
CA GLY A 141 -4.39 -21.87 -33.83
C GLY A 141 -5.16 -23.14 -33.43
N VAL A 142 -5.27 -23.41 -32.12
CA VAL A 142 -5.92 -24.58 -31.54
C VAL A 142 -7.09 -24.12 -30.67
N PRO A 143 -8.34 -24.20 -31.18
CA PRO A 143 -9.54 -23.73 -30.47
C PRO A 143 -9.76 -24.34 -29.07
N GLU A 144 -9.12 -25.47 -28.79
CA GLU A 144 -9.17 -26.17 -27.51
C GLU A 144 -8.28 -25.52 -26.43
N LEU A 145 -7.15 -24.92 -26.82
CA LEU A 145 -6.30 -24.14 -25.91
C LEU A 145 -6.96 -22.79 -25.61
N ASP A 146 -7.51 -22.13 -26.62
CA ASP A 146 -8.18 -20.84 -26.47
C ASP A 146 -9.39 -20.96 -25.52
N ALA A 147 -10.19 -22.02 -25.67
CA ALA A 147 -11.30 -22.31 -24.75
C ALA A 147 -10.85 -22.68 -23.32
N MET A 148 -9.62 -23.18 -23.16
CA MET A 148 -9.02 -23.48 -21.86
C MET A 148 -8.60 -22.19 -21.12
N PHE A 149 -8.01 -21.23 -21.84
CA PHE A 149 -7.67 -19.89 -21.32
C PHE A 149 -8.93 -19.08 -20.98
N GLU A 150 -9.94 -19.11 -21.86
CA GLU A 150 -11.27 -18.51 -21.59
C GLU A 150 -11.97 -19.12 -20.36
N ALA A 151 -11.54 -20.29 -19.91
CA ALA A 151 -12.06 -20.95 -18.72
C ALA A 151 -11.07 -20.85 -17.53
N MET A 152 -10.10 -19.94 -17.52
CA MET A 152 -9.16 -19.81 -16.40
C MET A 152 -9.82 -19.19 -15.16
N ARG A 153 -9.44 -19.68 -13.98
CA ARG A 153 -9.73 -19.06 -12.68
C ARG A 153 -8.44 -18.49 -12.11
N TYR A 154 -8.50 -17.23 -11.70
CA TYR A 154 -7.46 -16.55 -10.95
C TYR A 154 -7.95 -16.26 -9.54
N GLU A 155 -7.14 -16.61 -8.55
CA GLU A 155 -7.34 -16.24 -7.16
C GLU A 155 -6.01 -15.71 -6.62
N VAL A 156 -5.99 -14.44 -6.24
CA VAL A 156 -4.79 -13.78 -5.70
C VAL A 156 -5.11 -13.29 -4.31
N ALA A 157 -4.40 -13.80 -3.31
CA ALA A 157 -4.50 -13.42 -1.91
C ALA A 157 -3.16 -12.82 -1.45
N ILE A 158 -3.17 -11.54 -1.08
CA ILE A 158 -1.99 -10.84 -0.58
C ILE A 158 -2.22 -10.44 0.87
N THR A 159 -1.39 -10.96 1.76
CA THR A 159 -1.37 -10.64 3.19
C THR A 159 -0.35 -9.54 3.44
N PHE A 160 -0.84 -8.40 3.92
CA PHE A 160 0.00 -7.26 4.30
C PHE A 160 0.44 -7.36 5.76
N PRO A 161 1.61 -6.81 6.12
CA PRO A 161 2.08 -6.81 7.51
C PRO A 161 1.25 -5.86 8.38
N GLY A 162 0.73 -4.79 7.77
CA GLY A 162 -0.04 -3.74 8.42
C GLY A 162 -1.48 -3.62 7.94
N PRO A 163 -2.24 -2.67 8.51
CA PRO A 163 -3.61 -2.40 8.11
C PRO A 163 -3.71 -1.92 6.66
N VAL A 164 -4.74 -2.39 5.96
CA VAL A 164 -5.08 -2.00 4.59
C VAL A 164 -5.89 -0.70 4.61
N SER A 165 -5.39 0.34 3.93
CA SER A 165 -6.03 1.66 3.83
C SER A 165 -6.99 1.76 2.64
N TYR A 166 -6.71 1.03 1.56
CA TYR A 166 -7.55 0.96 0.36
C TYR A 166 -7.42 -0.39 -0.33
N THR A 167 -8.50 -0.89 -0.92
CA THR A 167 -8.45 -2.00 -1.86
C THR A 167 -9.71 -2.06 -2.74
N ASN A 168 -9.58 -2.60 -3.96
CA ASN A 168 -10.70 -3.01 -4.81
C ASN A 168 -11.07 -4.51 -4.68
N GLY A 169 -10.38 -5.28 -3.82
CA GLY A 169 -10.64 -6.69 -3.52
C GLY A 169 -11.47 -6.92 -2.25
N GLU A 170 -11.62 -8.19 -1.84
CA GLU A 170 -12.23 -8.57 -0.57
C GLU A 170 -11.18 -8.55 0.56
N LEU A 171 -11.47 -7.87 1.67
CA LEU A 171 -10.53 -7.71 2.79
C LEU A 171 -10.97 -8.58 3.99
N ASP A 172 -10.09 -9.47 4.45
CA ASP A 172 -10.19 -10.19 5.72
C ASP A 172 -8.95 -9.94 6.59
N GLY A 173 -9.09 -9.15 7.66
CA GLY A 173 -7.97 -8.76 8.51
C GLY A 173 -6.98 -7.86 7.77
N THR A 174 -5.81 -8.41 7.42
CA THR A 174 -4.78 -7.75 6.59
C THR A 174 -4.56 -8.48 5.26
N THR A 175 -5.39 -9.47 4.94
CA THR A 175 -5.33 -10.21 3.68
C THR A 175 -6.37 -9.66 2.72
N VAL A 176 -5.93 -9.34 1.51
CA VAL A 176 -6.79 -8.90 0.41
C VAL A 176 -6.85 -10.00 -0.63
N THR A 177 -8.06 -10.38 -1.02
CA THR A 177 -8.31 -11.42 -2.02
C THR A 177 -9.00 -10.85 -3.24
N TRP A 178 -8.49 -11.20 -4.41
CA TRP A 178 -9.06 -10.90 -5.72
C TRP A 178 -9.35 -12.19 -6.46
N GLU A 179 -10.54 -12.30 -7.04
CA GLU A 179 -10.96 -13.47 -7.80
C GLU A 179 -11.48 -13.05 -9.18
N SER A 180 -11.03 -13.76 -10.22
CA SER A 180 -11.59 -13.67 -11.57
C SER A 180 -11.85 -15.07 -12.12
N THR A 181 -12.91 -15.19 -12.93
CA THR A 181 -13.27 -16.42 -13.63
C THR A 181 -13.59 -16.09 -15.07
N GLY A 182 -13.13 -16.95 -15.97
CA GLY A 182 -13.55 -16.92 -17.37
C GLY A 182 -12.69 -16.01 -18.25
N GLY A 183 -11.38 -15.95 -17.99
CA GLY A 183 -10.43 -15.13 -18.78
C GLY A 183 -10.67 -13.62 -18.70
N ALA A 184 -11.52 -13.15 -17.78
CA ALA A 184 -11.74 -11.73 -17.61
C ALA A 184 -10.51 -11.08 -16.92
N PRO A 185 -10.08 -9.89 -17.36
CA PRO A 185 -9.05 -9.11 -16.70
C PRO A 185 -9.27 -9.02 -15.18
N LEU A 186 -8.22 -9.30 -14.40
CA LEU A 186 -8.24 -9.11 -12.96
C LEU A 186 -7.42 -7.87 -12.59
N ALA A 187 -8.11 -6.75 -12.34
CA ALA A 187 -7.49 -5.55 -11.79
C ALA A 187 -7.24 -5.72 -10.28
N VAL A 188 -5.99 -5.58 -9.89
CA VAL A 188 -5.49 -5.72 -8.51
C VAL A 188 -5.03 -4.35 -8.03
N GLU A 189 -5.72 -3.79 -7.04
CA GLU A 189 -5.35 -2.53 -6.40
C GLU A 189 -5.48 -2.63 -4.87
N ALA A 190 -4.39 -2.36 -4.16
CA ALA A 190 -4.41 -2.24 -2.71
C ALA A 190 -3.36 -1.25 -2.21
N ARG A 191 -3.65 -0.66 -1.05
CA ARG A 191 -2.69 0.11 -0.26
C ARG A 191 -2.76 -0.31 1.19
N ALA A 192 -1.61 -0.57 1.79
CA ALA A 192 -1.55 -1.05 3.16
C ALA A 192 -0.26 -0.63 3.84
N SER A 193 -0.27 -0.49 5.17
CA SER A 193 0.97 -0.16 5.87
C SER A 193 2.00 -1.29 5.75
N ALA A 194 3.25 -0.91 5.52
CA ALA A 194 4.40 -1.81 5.61
C ALA A 194 4.81 -2.12 7.05
N LEU A 195 4.18 -1.45 8.03
CA LEU A 195 4.43 -1.63 9.46
C LEU A 195 3.29 -2.42 10.09
N THR A 196 3.64 -3.31 11.00
CA THR A 196 2.65 -4.05 11.78
C THR A 196 1.84 -3.12 12.69
N GLN A 197 0.65 -3.57 13.10
CA GLN A 197 -0.16 -2.80 14.06
C GLN A 197 0.59 -2.52 15.37
N GLU A 198 1.47 -3.43 15.80
CA GLU A 198 2.29 -3.24 17.00
C GLU A 198 3.32 -2.11 16.84
N GLU A 199 4.00 -2.07 15.69
CA GLU A 199 4.96 -1.00 15.36
C GLU A 199 4.26 0.36 15.25
N LEU A 200 3.10 0.39 14.60
CA LEU A 200 2.27 1.59 14.51
C LEU A 200 1.85 2.10 15.91
N ASP A 201 1.44 1.19 16.80
CA ASP A 201 1.07 1.54 18.17
C ASP A 201 2.28 2.03 19.00
N GLU A 202 3.48 1.50 18.74
CA GLU A 202 4.73 1.98 19.35
C GLU A 202 5.06 3.40 18.90
N ILE A 203 5.01 3.66 17.60
CA ILE A 203 5.25 4.98 17.02
C ILE A 203 4.24 5.99 17.59
N ALA A 204 2.95 5.66 17.58
CA ALA A 204 1.91 6.53 18.12
C ALA A 204 2.12 6.86 19.61
N ARG A 205 2.57 5.89 20.41
CA ARG A 205 2.90 6.11 21.82
C ARG A 205 4.10 7.02 21.99
N ALA A 206 5.17 6.79 21.24
CA ALA A 206 6.37 7.63 21.27
C ALA A 206 6.06 9.08 20.90
N GLU A 207 5.23 9.30 19.86
CA GLU A 207 4.76 10.62 19.47
C GLU A 207 3.92 11.30 20.56
N ALA A 208 3.01 10.56 21.20
CA ALA A 208 2.20 11.08 22.29
C ALA A 208 3.05 11.49 23.51
N GLU A 209 4.07 10.68 23.86
CA GLU A 209 5.02 11.01 24.92
C GLU A 209 5.87 12.24 24.59
N ALA A 210 6.37 12.34 23.36
CA ALA A 210 7.13 13.49 22.88
C ALA A 210 6.29 14.78 22.92
N LYS A 211 5.03 14.72 22.47
CA LYS A 211 4.10 15.85 22.54
C LYS A 211 3.81 16.26 23.99
N ALA A 212 3.58 15.29 24.88
CA ALA A 212 3.36 15.56 26.31
C ALA A 212 4.59 16.18 26.99
N ALA A 213 5.81 15.76 26.61
CA ALA A 213 7.05 16.36 27.09
C ALA A 213 7.18 17.82 26.63
N ALA A 214 6.90 18.11 25.36
CA ALA A 214 6.94 19.47 24.81
C ALA A 214 5.93 20.41 25.50
N GLU A 215 4.71 19.94 25.79
CA GLU A 215 3.71 20.72 26.53
C GLU A 215 4.16 21.02 27.97
N ARG A 216 4.79 20.06 28.65
CA ARG A 216 5.35 20.27 29.99
C ARG A 216 6.46 21.32 29.99
N GLU A 217 7.35 21.28 29.01
CA GLU A 217 8.39 22.30 28.86
C GLU A 217 7.81 23.68 28.58
N ALA A 218 6.78 23.76 27.72
CA ALA A 218 6.08 25.01 27.45
C ALA A 218 5.42 25.58 28.71
N LEU A 219 4.81 24.72 29.54
CA LEU A 219 4.22 25.13 30.81
C LEU A 219 5.26 25.63 31.81
N ILE A 220 6.40 24.95 31.94
CA ILE A 220 7.52 25.39 32.80
C ILE A 220 8.08 26.73 32.32
N ARG A 221 8.25 26.91 31.01
CA ARG A 221 8.71 28.17 30.43
C ARG A 221 7.71 29.31 30.68
N ASN A 222 6.42 29.07 30.47
CA ASN A 222 5.39 30.10 30.70
C ASN A 222 5.27 30.44 32.18
N LEU A 223 5.37 29.45 33.07
CA LEU A 223 5.38 29.67 34.52
C LEU A 223 6.59 30.49 34.95
N THR A 224 7.80 30.20 34.44
CA THR A 224 9.02 30.95 34.78
C THR A 224 8.95 32.40 34.30
N ILE A 225 8.41 32.64 33.09
CA ILE A 225 8.14 34.00 32.59
C ILE A 225 7.11 34.71 33.48
N GLY A 226 6.00 34.05 33.82
CA GLY A 226 4.95 34.61 34.67
C GLY A 226 5.42 34.96 36.08
N VAL A 227 6.18 34.07 36.72
CA VAL A 227 6.78 34.30 38.05
C VAL A 227 7.81 35.44 37.98
N GLY A 228 8.64 35.47 36.94
CA GLY A 228 9.59 36.56 36.70
C GLY A 228 8.91 37.92 36.56
N ALA A 229 7.82 37.99 35.79
CA ALA A 229 7.02 39.21 35.62
C ALA A 229 6.36 39.65 36.93
N ALA A 230 5.78 38.72 37.69
CA ALA A 230 5.14 39.01 38.98
C ALA A 230 6.15 39.54 40.02
N LEU A 231 7.33 38.91 40.12
CA LEU A 231 8.41 39.38 40.99
C LEU A 231 8.93 40.75 40.57
N GLY A 232 9.13 40.98 39.27
CA GLY A 232 9.53 42.29 38.72
C GLY A 232 8.53 43.39 39.08
N ALA A 233 7.23 43.13 38.92
CA ALA A 233 6.16 44.06 39.30
C ALA A 233 6.16 44.35 40.81
N ALA A 234 6.33 43.32 41.66
CA ALA A 234 6.41 43.49 43.11
C ALA A 234 7.59 44.39 43.52
N VAL A 235 8.76 44.21 42.90
CA VAL A 235 9.94 45.07 43.13
C VAL A 235 9.66 46.51 42.73
N LEU A 236 9.03 46.75 41.56
CA LEU A 236 8.65 48.08 41.11
C LEU A 236 7.68 48.78 42.08
N VAL A 237 6.71 48.05 42.63
CA VAL A 237 5.77 48.58 43.64
C VAL A 237 6.52 48.98 44.92
N VAL A 238 7.40 48.13 45.44
CA VAL A 238 8.21 48.44 46.64
C VAL A 238 9.10 49.66 46.41
N VAL A 239 9.77 49.74 45.26
CA VAL A 239 10.60 50.90 44.89
C VAL A 239 9.75 52.17 44.79
N GLY A 240 8.58 52.11 44.16
CA GLY A 240 7.63 53.22 44.08
C GLY A 240 7.20 53.70 45.47
N ILE A 241 6.90 52.79 46.40
CA ILE A 241 6.57 53.12 47.79
C ILE A 241 7.76 53.79 48.50
N LEU A 242 8.98 53.29 48.33
CA LEU A 242 10.18 53.87 48.95
C LEU A 242 10.49 55.27 48.41
N LEU A 243 10.36 55.48 47.09
CA LEU A 243 10.53 56.79 46.45
C LEU A 243 9.43 57.77 46.88
N GLY A 244 8.17 57.31 46.96
CA GLY A 244 7.04 58.10 47.46
C GLY A 244 7.22 58.53 48.92
N ARG A 245 7.70 57.62 49.79
CA ARG A 245 8.03 57.96 51.19
C ARG A 245 9.19 58.96 51.30
N ARG A 246 10.15 58.91 50.38
CA ARG A 246 11.27 59.88 50.33
C ARG A 246 10.82 61.26 49.84
N ALA A 247 9.87 61.32 48.90
CA ALA A 247 9.29 62.57 48.41
C ALA A 247 8.32 63.21 49.42
N GLY A 248 7.51 62.40 50.13
CA GLY A 248 6.61 62.89 51.18
C GLY A 248 7.32 63.60 52.34
N ARG A 249 8.57 63.20 52.66
CA ARG A 249 9.40 63.90 53.64
C ARG A 249 9.92 65.26 53.16
N ARG A 250 9.97 65.52 51.84
CA ARG A 250 10.35 66.83 51.30
C ARG A 250 9.17 67.80 51.27
N ASN A 251 7.95 67.30 51.10
CA ASN A 251 6.76 68.15 51.04
C ASN A 251 6.25 68.62 52.42
N SER A 252 6.73 68.06 53.53
CA SER A 252 6.47 68.61 54.87
C SER A 252 7.31 69.84 55.22
N ALA A 253 8.17 70.32 54.32
CA ALA A 253 8.99 71.53 54.51
C ALA A 253 8.54 72.73 53.67
N ALA A 254 7.44 72.65 52.93
CA ALA A 254 6.97 73.75 52.09
C ALA A 254 5.46 73.95 52.22
N GLY A 255 5.03 74.37 53.41
CA GLY A 255 3.78 75.10 53.59
C GLY A 255 4.11 76.55 53.93
N THR A 256 4.04 77.46 52.96
CA THR A 256 3.53 78.85 53.05
C THR A 256 3.73 79.55 51.70
N ALA A 257 2.61 80.03 51.13
CA ALA A 257 2.43 81.08 50.11
C ALA A 257 1.42 80.59 49.04
N ALA A 258 0.12 80.84 49.21
CA ALA A 258 -0.59 82.10 48.98
C ALA A 258 -1.10 82.23 47.53
N ALA A 259 -2.37 82.64 47.46
CA ALA A 259 -3.25 82.76 46.31
C ALA A 259 -2.75 83.67 45.18
N ALA A 260 -3.22 83.41 43.95
CA ALA A 260 -4.12 84.31 43.21
C ALA A 260 -4.37 83.81 41.77
N ALA A 261 -5.64 83.75 41.38
CA ALA A 261 -6.13 83.83 39.99
C ALA A 261 -5.93 85.28 39.46
N PRO A 262 -6.13 85.66 38.16
CA PRO A 262 -7.08 85.06 37.20
C PRO A 262 -6.72 85.13 35.68
N ALA A 263 -7.68 84.63 34.89
CA ALA A 263 -8.19 85.11 33.60
C ALA A 263 -7.32 85.14 32.30
N ASP A 264 -7.76 84.28 31.37
CA ASP A 264 -8.31 84.60 30.03
C ASP A 264 -7.37 85.04 28.88
N ALA A 265 -7.35 84.24 27.80
CA ALA A 265 -7.64 84.63 26.39
C ALA A 265 -6.94 83.74 25.35
N ALA A 266 -7.73 83.26 24.36
CA ALA A 266 -7.45 83.13 22.92
C ALA A 266 -6.26 82.26 22.43
N SER A 267 -6.25 81.54 21.30
CA SER A 267 -7.18 81.10 20.25
C SER A 267 -6.38 80.12 19.34
N ASP A 268 -7.09 79.34 18.50
CA ASP A 268 -6.65 78.73 17.20
C ASP A 268 -5.50 77.69 17.24
N ASP A 269 -5.36 76.63 16.45
CA ASP A 269 -5.86 76.13 15.14
C ASP A 269 -5.45 74.62 15.12
N ASP A 270 -6.31 73.66 14.77
CA ASP A 270 -6.40 72.99 13.46
C ASP A 270 -5.71 71.60 13.37
N ALA A 271 -6.29 70.74 12.52
CA ALA A 271 -5.81 69.49 11.92
C ALA A 271 -5.94 68.14 12.67
N ALA A 272 -7.11 67.53 12.47
CA ALA A 272 -7.32 66.25 11.76
C ALA A 272 -6.55 64.97 12.20
N SER A 273 -7.27 63.94 12.65
CA SER A 273 -7.87 62.94 11.75
C SER A 273 -8.51 61.80 12.55
N ASP A 274 -9.76 61.53 12.18
CA ASP A 274 -10.58 60.35 12.43
C ASP A 274 -9.87 59.02 12.10
N ASP A 275 -10.19 57.97 12.85
CA ASP A 275 -10.97 56.86 12.27
C ASP A 275 -11.55 55.97 13.40
N ASP A 276 -12.88 56.05 13.46
CA ASP A 276 -13.82 55.23 14.20
C ASP A 276 -14.38 54.19 13.23
N ALA A 277 -14.46 52.93 13.63
CA ALA A 277 -15.49 52.03 13.09
C ALA A 277 -15.76 50.90 14.08
N THR A 278 -16.95 51.01 14.66
CA THR A 278 -17.62 50.17 15.65
C THR A 278 -18.17 48.86 15.03
N PRO A 279 -18.67 47.91 15.84
CA PRO A 279 -19.11 46.58 15.42
C PRO A 279 -20.62 46.54 15.10
N GLY A 280 -21.05 45.55 14.32
CA GLY A 280 -22.47 45.27 14.08
C GLY A 280 -22.69 43.82 13.65
N ALA A 281 -23.58 43.14 14.37
CA ALA A 281 -24.08 41.79 14.15
C ALA A 281 -25.42 41.83 13.37
N ASP A 282 -26.01 40.64 13.23
CA ASP A 282 -27.33 40.26 12.67
C ASP A 282 -27.24 39.81 11.19
N ASP A 283 -27.44 38.56 10.78
CA ASP A 283 -28.38 37.43 11.05
C ASP A 283 -29.38 37.23 9.90
N GLU A 284 -29.68 35.95 9.64
CA GLU A 284 -30.71 35.34 8.79
C GLU A 284 -30.59 35.31 7.26
N GLY A 285 -30.28 34.10 6.75
CA GLY A 285 -31.27 33.27 6.04
C GLY A 285 -31.43 33.43 4.51
N GLY A 286 -31.24 32.34 3.76
CA GLY A 286 -31.95 32.17 2.47
C GLY A 286 -31.25 31.40 1.33
N THR A 287 -31.38 30.07 1.34
CA THR A 287 -31.77 29.20 0.21
C THR A 287 -31.08 29.29 -1.18
N SER A 288 -30.60 28.11 -1.61
CA SER A 288 -30.74 27.50 -2.96
C SER A 288 -29.90 28.00 -4.14
N GLY A 289 -29.13 27.08 -4.76
CA GLY A 289 -28.89 27.07 -6.21
C GLY A 289 -27.47 26.69 -6.64
N PRO A 290 -27.28 25.78 -7.64
CA PRO A 290 -26.04 25.03 -7.82
C PRO A 290 -24.97 25.72 -8.67
N ALA A 291 -23.77 25.15 -8.57
CA ALA A 291 -22.54 25.51 -9.25
C ALA A 291 -22.63 25.44 -10.78
N ASP A 292 -22.18 26.53 -11.43
CA ASP A 292 -21.68 26.52 -12.81
C ASP A 292 -20.16 26.37 -12.77
N THR A 293 -19.70 25.24 -13.30
CA THR A 293 -18.30 24.87 -13.50
C THR A 293 -17.73 25.61 -14.73
N PRO A 294 -16.59 26.31 -14.64
CA PRO A 294 -15.84 26.64 -15.85
C PRO A 294 -14.94 25.45 -16.25
N SER A 295 -15.25 24.90 -17.43
CA SER A 295 -14.42 23.97 -18.19
C SER A 295 -13.05 24.57 -18.54
N PRO A 296 -11.93 23.85 -18.31
CA PRO A 296 -10.71 24.09 -19.06
C PRO A 296 -10.69 23.22 -20.32
N ALA A 297 -10.25 23.86 -21.39
CA ALA A 297 -10.22 23.40 -22.76
C ALA A 297 -9.30 22.19 -23.00
N GLY A 298 -9.67 21.41 -24.03
CA GLY A 298 -8.93 20.25 -24.48
C GLY A 298 -7.54 20.55 -25.02
N THR A 299 -6.66 19.56 -24.85
CA THR A 299 -5.33 19.49 -25.44
C THR A 299 -5.35 18.42 -26.55
N PRO A 300 -4.72 18.67 -27.72
CA PRO A 300 -4.95 17.91 -28.95
C PRO A 300 -4.32 16.52 -29.00
N THR A 301 -5.02 15.64 -29.72
CA THR A 301 -4.58 14.35 -30.28
C THR A 301 -3.23 14.45 -31.02
N PRO A 302 -2.24 13.60 -30.72
CA PRO A 302 -1.11 13.40 -31.62
C PRO A 302 -1.46 12.42 -32.75
N THR A 303 -1.36 12.90 -33.98
CA THR A 303 -1.39 12.12 -35.22
C THR A 303 -0.14 11.22 -35.34
N PRO A 304 -0.25 9.92 -35.61
CA PRO A 304 0.90 9.11 -35.98
C PRO A 304 1.29 9.39 -37.44
N THR A 305 2.43 10.05 -37.64
CA THR A 305 3.09 10.09 -38.96
C THR A 305 4.08 8.94 -39.03
N GLY A 306 3.72 7.90 -39.78
CA GLY A 306 4.68 6.89 -40.19
C GLY A 306 5.71 7.46 -41.15
N THR A 307 6.94 6.96 -41.08
CA THR A 307 7.84 6.87 -42.24
C THR A 307 8.75 5.67 -42.04
N ALA A 308 8.51 4.66 -42.87
CA ALA A 308 9.37 3.51 -43.06
C ALA A 308 10.77 3.94 -43.50
N THR A 309 11.80 3.23 -43.04
CA THR A 309 13.05 3.08 -43.80
C THR A 309 13.56 1.66 -43.58
N ALA A 310 13.42 0.86 -44.63
CA ALA A 310 14.05 -0.44 -44.79
C ALA A 310 15.53 -0.26 -45.16
N SER A 311 16.39 -1.06 -44.52
CA SER A 311 17.73 -1.49 -44.95
C SER A 311 18.12 -2.59 -43.96
N GLY A 312 18.14 -3.88 -44.26
CA GLY A 312 18.68 -4.52 -45.46
C GLY A 312 20.19 -4.60 -45.35
N THR A 313 20.75 -5.60 -44.64
CA THR A 313 22.07 -6.17 -44.94
C THR A 313 22.20 -7.60 -44.38
N THR A 314 22.72 -8.42 -45.28
CA THR A 314 22.96 -9.85 -45.31
C THR A 314 23.96 -10.40 -44.29
N SER A 315 23.73 -11.67 -43.92
CA SER A 315 24.66 -12.76 -43.55
C SER A 315 26.08 -12.64 -44.16
N PRO A 316 27.12 -13.21 -43.51
CA PRO A 316 27.49 -14.58 -43.87
C PRO A 316 27.89 -15.49 -42.69
N ALA A 317 27.84 -16.78 -43.01
CA ALA A 317 28.32 -17.93 -42.24
C ALA A 317 29.85 -18.03 -42.12
N ASP A 318 30.31 -18.63 -41.02
CA ASP A 318 31.54 -19.43 -40.92
C ASP A 318 31.36 -20.32 -39.67
N SER A 319 31.18 -21.65 -39.72
CA SER A 319 32.00 -22.73 -40.28
C SER A 319 33.34 -22.97 -39.55
N SER A 320 33.49 -24.23 -39.08
CA SER A 320 34.71 -24.95 -38.70
C SER A 320 35.31 -24.78 -37.30
N GLY A 321 35.49 -25.93 -36.61
CA GLY A 321 36.16 -26.01 -35.31
C GLY A 321 36.18 -27.40 -34.67
N THR A 322 36.66 -28.41 -35.40
CA THR A 322 36.98 -29.77 -34.93
C THR A 322 37.90 -29.79 -33.70
N GLY A 323 37.61 -30.64 -32.71
CA GLY A 323 38.52 -30.96 -31.61
C GLY A 323 38.28 -32.37 -31.06
N SER A 324 39.06 -33.33 -31.57
CA SER A 324 39.12 -34.74 -31.16
C SER A 324 40.47 -35.03 -30.51
N ALA A 325 40.48 -35.50 -29.27
CA ALA A 325 41.51 -36.38 -28.64
C ALA A 325 41.03 -36.68 -27.20
N ALA A 326 40.60 -37.90 -26.86
CA ALA A 326 41.44 -39.04 -26.49
C ALA A 326 42.38 -38.72 -25.30
N ASP A 327 41.97 -39.10 -24.09
CA ASP A 327 42.92 -39.52 -23.06
C ASP A 327 42.37 -40.74 -22.29
N THR A 328 43.04 -41.85 -22.54
CA THR A 328 42.92 -43.13 -21.86
C THR A 328 43.79 -43.10 -20.61
N ALA A 329 43.20 -43.32 -19.42
CA ALA A 329 43.98 -43.74 -18.26
C ALA A 329 43.23 -44.80 -17.45
N SER A 330 43.76 -46.02 -17.53
CA SER A 330 43.53 -47.15 -16.65
C SER A 330 43.80 -46.81 -15.19
N SER A 331 42.95 -47.29 -14.29
CA SER A 331 43.38 -47.73 -12.96
C SER A 331 42.49 -48.87 -12.46
N SER A 332 43.04 -50.07 -12.58
CA SER A 332 42.64 -51.28 -11.87
C SER A 332 42.88 -51.12 -10.36
N SER A 333 41.86 -51.36 -9.53
CA SER A 333 42.07 -51.70 -8.11
C SER A 333 41.26 -52.95 -7.75
N THR A 334 42.02 -54.03 -7.59
CA THR A 334 41.73 -55.24 -6.85
C THR A 334 41.16 -54.96 -5.46
N SER A 335 40.12 -55.69 -5.04
CA SER A 335 39.93 -56.14 -3.66
C SER A 335 38.83 -57.21 -3.59
N ASP A 336 39.23 -58.36 -3.03
CA ASP A 336 38.50 -59.54 -2.52
C ASP A 336 37.41 -60.23 -3.38
#